data_AF-A0A9N8KJK4-F1
#
_entry.id   AF-A0A9N8KJK4-F1
#
_cell.length_a   1.000
_cell.length_b   1.000
_cell.length_c   1.000
_cell.angle_alpha   90.00
_cell.angle_beta   90.00
_cell.angle_gamma   90.00
#
_symmetry.space_group_name_H-M   'P 1'
#
loop_
_entity.id
_entity.type
_entity.pdbx_description
1 polymer ?
#
loop_
_entity_poly.entity_id
_entity_poly.type
_entity_poly.pdbx_seq_one_letter_code
_entity_poly.pdbx_strand_id
1 'polypeptide(L)'
;MPTYLIHGFRWPRPLIRIHIILQNLDDAAAEWLIAPATTETLLENFTELWPQTVTNLPNLRFVEQFDTTDESPAACSQPYAYVADICEQVKLGIEVDEVRGKV
;
A
#
# COMPACT_ATOMS: atom_id res chain seq x y z
N MET A 1 -4.37 18.86 3.77
CA MET A 1 -4.10 17.50 3.26
C MET A 1 -4.88 16.51 4.11
N PRO A 2 -5.53 15.50 3.52
CA PRO A 2 -6.22 14.47 4.28
C PRO A 2 -5.22 13.71 5.16
N THR A 3 -5.56 13.50 6.42
CA THR A 3 -4.78 12.66 7.33
C THR A 3 -5.42 11.28 7.38
N TYR A 4 -4.62 10.22 7.38
CA TYR A 4 -5.12 8.85 7.43
C TYR A 4 -4.57 8.11 8.65
N LEU A 5 -5.42 7.33 9.31
CA LEU A 5 -5.02 6.29 10.23
C LEU A 5 -4.76 5.02 9.42
N ILE A 6 -3.53 4.52 9.49
CA ILE A 6 -3.10 3.33 8.75
C ILE A 6 -2.69 2.25 9.74
N HIS A 7 -3.21 1.04 9.56
CA HIS A 7 -2.68 -0.18 10.17
C HIS A 7 -2.13 -1.06 9.06
N GLY A 8 -0.92 -1.60 9.28
CA GLY A 8 -0.17 -2.28 8.25
C GLY A 8 1.33 -2.10 8.47
N PHE A 9 2.10 -2.35 7.42
CA PHE A 9 3.55 -2.19 7.47
C PHE A 9 4.06 -1.26 6.37
N ARG A 10 5.20 -0.66 6.66
CA ARG A 10 5.93 0.19 5.73
C ARG A 10 6.79 -0.69 4.82
N TRP A 11 6.63 -0.56 3.52
CA TRP A 11 7.41 -1.29 2.52
C TRP A 11 8.42 -0.36 1.86
N PRO A 12 9.73 -0.52 2.13
CA PRO A 12 10.77 0.29 1.50
C PRO A 12 10.77 0.13 -0.02
N ARG A 13 10.82 1.25 -0.75
CA ARG A 13 10.80 1.27 -2.22
C ARG A 13 11.85 0.36 -2.88
N PRO A 14 13.10 0.26 -2.38
CA PRO A 14 14.06 -0.71 -2.93
C PRO A 14 13.60 -2.16 -2.81
N LEU A 15 12.90 -2.52 -1.73
CA LEU A 15 12.39 -3.88 -1.52
C LEU A 15 11.16 -4.17 -2.38
N ILE A 16 10.35 -3.16 -2.71
CA ILE A 16 9.25 -3.29 -3.68
C ILE A 16 9.83 -3.64 -5.06
N ARG A 17 10.84 -2.87 -5.51
CA ARG A 17 11.52 -3.13 -6.80
C ARG A 17 12.11 -4.55 -6.85
N ILE A 18 12.79 -4.96 -5.77
CA ILE A 18 13.36 -6.31 -5.67
C ILE A 18 12.26 -7.37 -5.74
N HIS A 19 11.13 -7.18 -5.05
CA HIS A 19 10.00 -8.12 -5.10
C HIS A 19 9.44 -8.26 -6.52
N ILE A 20 9.18 -7.14 -7.20
CA ILE A 20 8.70 -7.13 -8.59
C ILE A 20 9.66 -7.88 -9.52
N ILE A 21 10.97 -7.63 -9.40
CA ILE A 21 12.00 -8.30 -10.22
C ILE A 21 12.05 -9.81 -9.91
N LEU A 22 12.05 -10.19 -8.64
CA LEU A 22 12.16 -11.61 -8.24
C LEU A 22 10.93 -12.44 -8.61
N GLN A 23 9.76 -11.81 -8.66
CA GLN A 23 8.49 -12.43 -9.01
C GLN A 23 8.13 -12.29 -10.50
N ASN A 24 8.93 -11.58 -11.30
CA ASN A 24 8.67 -11.29 -12.72
C ASN A 24 7.28 -10.64 -12.95
N LEU A 25 6.97 -9.59 -12.20
CA LEU A 25 5.67 -8.91 -12.27
C LEU A 25 5.70 -7.79 -13.34
N ASP A 26 5.49 -8.15 -14.60
CA ASP A 26 5.64 -7.23 -15.74
C ASP A 26 4.66 -6.04 -15.73
N ASP A 27 3.46 -6.24 -15.17
CA ASP A 27 2.41 -5.21 -15.07
C ASP A 27 2.51 -4.36 -13.78
N ALA A 28 3.55 -4.57 -12.96
CA ALA A 28 3.76 -3.86 -11.71
C ALA A 28 4.82 -2.74 -11.82
N ALA A 29 4.44 -1.53 -11.41
CA ALA A 29 5.33 -0.37 -11.31
C ALA A 29 5.67 -0.09 -9.83
N ALA A 30 6.96 -0.14 -9.48
CA ALA A 30 7.37 0.06 -8.10
C ALA A 30 7.11 1.49 -7.61
N GLU A 31 6.96 2.47 -8.50
CA GLU A 31 6.80 3.89 -8.23
C GLU A 31 5.33 4.30 -8.10
N TRP A 32 4.39 3.42 -8.48
CA TRP A 32 2.98 3.75 -8.48
C TRP A 32 2.11 2.54 -8.12
N LEU A 33 2.16 2.12 -6.85
CA LEU A 33 1.45 0.88 -6.43
C LEU A 33 -0.05 0.99 -6.52
N ILE A 34 -0.60 2.21 -6.37
CA ILE A 34 -2.04 2.46 -6.45
C ILE A 34 -2.56 2.49 -7.89
N ALA A 35 -1.69 2.36 -8.91
CA ALA A 35 -2.12 2.18 -10.28
C ALA A 35 -2.94 0.87 -10.39
N PRO A 36 -4.10 0.85 -11.08
CA PRO A 36 -4.99 -0.31 -11.09
C PRO A 36 -4.30 -1.62 -11.49
N ALA A 37 -3.54 -1.63 -12.58
CA ALA A 37 -2.81 -2.81 -13.05
C ALA A 37 -1.77 -3.29 -12.01
N THR A 38 -0.99 -2.37 -11.46
CA THR A 38 0.01 -2.71 -10.45
C THR A 38 -0.61 -3.24 -9.16
N THR A 39 -1.71 -2.65 -8.71
CA THR A 39 -2.47 -3.14 -7.54
C THR A 39 -2.97 -4.57 -7.79
N GLU A 40 -3.59 -4.82 -8.94
CA GLU A 40 -4.11 -6.13 -9.32
C GLU A 40 -2.99 -7.17 -9.35
N THR A 41 -1.92 -6.93 -10.12
CA THR A 41 -0.77 -7.84 -10.24
C THR A 41 -0.12 -8.17 -8.89
N LEU A 42 0.03 -7.18 -8.01
CA LEU A 42 0.63 -7.40 -6.68
C LEU A 42 -0.32 -8.18 -5.76
N LEU A 43 -1.63 -7.92 -5.78
CA LEU A 43 -2.61 -8.66 -4.98
C LEU A 43 -2.74 -10.12 -5.45
N GLU A 44 -2.72 -10.35 -6.76
CA GLU A 44 -2.69 -11.69 -7.34
C GLU A 44 -1.43 -12.44 -6.89
N ASN A 45 -0.25 -11.82 -7.05
CA ASN A 45 1.00 -12.41 -6.59
C ASN A 45 1.00 -12.70 -5.07
N PHE A 46 0.46 -11.81 -4.25
CA PHE A 46 0.33 -12.04 -2.81
C PHE A 46 -0.60 -13.22 -2.49
N THR A 47 -1.67 -13.38 -3.26
CA THR A 47 -2.63 -14.49 -3.12
C THR A 47 -1.98 -15.82 -3.51
N GLU A 48 -1.11 -15.83 -4.51
CA GLU A 48 -0.34 -17.01 -4.92
C GLU A 48 0.73 -17.40 -3.89
N LEU A 49 1.51 -16.43 -3.41
CA LEU A 49 2.61 -16.67 -2.48
C LEU A 49 2.14 -16.98 -1.05
N TRP A 50 1.07 -16.30 -0.59
CA TRP A 50 0.60 -16.37 0.79
C TRP A 50 -0.92 -16.49 0.90
N PRO A 51 -1.53 -17.55 0.33
CA PRO A 51 -2.99 -17.69 0.27
C PRO A 51 -3.65 -17.69 1.64
N GLN A 52 -3.02 -18.33 2.63
CA GLN A 52 -3.55 -18.39 4.01
C GLN A 52 -3.52 -17.02 4.70
N THR A 53 -2.50 -16.20 4.42
CA THR A 53 -2.37 -14.87 5.02
C THR A 53 -3.36 -13.90 4.39
N VAL A 54 -3.43 -13.86 3.05
CA VAL A 54 -4.32 -12.95 2.32
C VAL A 54 -5.79 -13.24 2.58
N THR A 55 -6.17 -14.51 2.76
CA THR A 55 -7.53 -14.90 3.15
C THR A 55 -8.00 -14.23 4.44
N ASN A 56 -7.08 -13.96 5.38
CA ASN A 56 -7.37 -13.29 6.64
C ASN A 56 -7.27 -11.75 6.56
N LEU A 57 -7.00 -11.19 5.38
CA LEU A 57 -6.82 -9.75 5.14
C LEU A 57 -7.73 -9.28 3.99
N PRO A 58 -9.06 -9.36 4.12
CA PRO A 58 -10.00 -9.07 3.02
C PRO A 58 -9.96 -7.60 2.55
N ASN A 59 -9.43 -6.70 3.37
CA ASN A 59 -9.34 -5.26 3.10
C ASN A 59 -7.92 -4.80 2.74
N LEU A 60 -7.03 -5.74 2.40
CA LEU A 60 -5.65 -5.45 2.05
C LEU A 60 -5.58 -4.50 0.84
N ARG A 61 -4.85 -3.40 1.01
CA ARG A 61 -4.67 -2.38 -0.02
C ARG A 61 -3.29 -1.74 0.07
N PHE A 62 -2.84 -1.20 -1.06
CA PHE A 62 -1.62 -0.42 -1.13
C PHE A 62 -1.92 1.06 -0.89
N VAL A 63 -1.06 1.73 -0.13
CA VAL A 63 -1.17 3.15 0.15
C VAL A 63 0.17 3.82 -0.13
N GLU A 64 0.13 4.97 -0.79
CA GLU A 64 1.33 5.74 -1.12
C GLU A 64 1.33 7.10 -0.43
N GLN A 65 2.54 7.57 -0.15
CA GLN A 65 2.75 8.94 0.27
C GLN A 65 2.64 9.83 -0.97
N PHE A 66 1.81 10.85 -0.90
CA PHE A 66 1.66 11.83 -1.97
C PHE A 66 1.63 13.23 -1.36
N ASP A 67 2.58 14.06 -1.76
CA ASP A 67 2.62 15.48 -1.45
C ASP A 67 2.32 16.26 -2.74
N THR A 68 1.18 16.93 -2.79
CA THR A 68 0.75 17.75 -3.95
C THR A 68 1.65 18.96 -4.21
N THR A 69 2.46 19.36 -3.24
CA THR A 69 3.36 20.52 -3.34
C THR A 69 4.78 20.12 -3.70
N ASP A 70 5.09 18.83 -3.68
CA ASP A 70 6.37 18.29 -4.11
C ASP A 70 6.37 18.16 -5.64
N GLU A 71 7.05 19.08 -6.31
CA GLU A 71 7.29 19.04 -7.77
C GLU A 71 8.67 18.46 -8.10
N SER A 72 9.39 17.94 -7.10
CA SER A 72 10.69 17.34 -7.34
C SER A 72 10.56 16.03 -8.15
N PRO A 73 11.64 15.59 -8.81
CA PRO A 73 11.66 14.28 -9.45
C PRO A 73 11.38 13.11 -8.50
N ALA A 74 11.51 13.33 -7.17
CA ALA A 74 11.25 12.33 -6.15
C ALA A 74 9.79 12.26 -5.71
N ALA A 75 8.93 13.20 -6.14
CA ALA A 75 7.52 13.25 -5.77
C ALA A 75 6.78 11.93 -6.06
N CYS A 76 7.07 11.32 -7.22
CA CYS A 76 6.50 10.03 -7.64
C CYS A 76 7.23 8.81 -7.02
N SER A 77 8.31 9.00 -6.26
CA SER A 77 9.12 7.89 -5.73
C SER A 77 9.47 8.11 -4.26
N GLN A 78 8.45 8.43 -3.46
CA GLN A 78 8.62 8.51 -2.01
C GLN A 78 9.24 7.19 -1.49
N PRO A 79 10.10 7.27 -0.46
CA PRO A 79 10.99 6.16 -0.09
C PRO A 79 10.25 4.92 0.40
N TYR A 80 8.95 5.03 0.67
CA TYR A 80 8.13 3.94 1.16
C TYR A 80 6.72 4.01 0.58
N ALA A 81 6.15 2.84 0.35
CA ALA A 81 4.72 2.63 0.27
C ALA A 81 4.27 1.84 1.51
N TYR A 82 2.96 1.62 1.65
CA TYR A 82 2.39 0.87 2.75
C TYR A 82 1.49 -0.23 2.20
N VAL A 83 1.49 -1.35 2.90
CA VAL A 83 0.52 -2.43 2.71
C VAL A 83 -0.32 -2.46 3.97
N ALA A 84 -1.62 -2.25 3.82
CA ALA A 84 -2.51 -1.95 4.93
C ALA A 84 -3.84 -2.68 4.81
N ASP A 85 -4.36 -3.17 5.92
CA ASP A 85 -5.73 -3.66 6.07
C ASP A 85 -6.68 -2.50 6.42
N ILE A 86 -6.23 -1.59 7.28
CA ILE A 86 -6.95 -0.39 7.68
C ILE A 86 -6.31 0.85 7.05
N CYS A 87 -7.11 1.63 6.34
CA CYS A 87 -6.77 2.96 5.87
C CYS A 87 -8.01 3.85 5.98
N GLU A 88 -8.10 4.62 7.05
CA GLU A 88 -9.27 5.44 7.39
C GLU A 88 -8.92 6.92 7.41
N GLN A 89 -9.72 7.74 6.71
CA GLN A 89 -9.49 9.18 6.66
C GLN A 89 -9.94 9.84 7.97
N VAL A 90 -9.01 10.51 8.64
CA VAL A 90 -9.28 11.37 9.77
C VAL A 90 -9.81 12.70 9.26
N LYS A 91 -11.10 12.98 9.55
CA LYS A 91 -11.74 14.25 9.19
C LYS A 91 -11.46 15.32 10.25
N LEU A 92 -12.19 15.28 11.37
CA LEU A 92 -12.00 16.18 12.52
C LEU A 92 -11.38 15.47 13.73
N GLY A 93 -11.53 14.16 13.79
CA GLY A 93 -11.04 13.26 14.82
C GLY A 93 -11.48 11.84 14.49
N ILE A 94 -10.83 10.86 15.10
CA ILE A 94 -11.19 9.45 14.96
C ILE A 94 -10.95 8.75 16.29
N GLU A 95 -11.86 7.88 16.69
CA GLU A 95 -11.67 6.99 17.84
C GLU A 95 -10.92 5.75 17.33
N VAL A 96 -9.75 5.48 17.91
CA VAL A 96 -8.81 4.48 17.37
C VAL A 96 -9.30 3.07 17.64
N ASP A 97 -9.94 2.83 18.78
CA ASP A 97 -10.44 1.52 19.16
C ASP A 97 -11.63 1.09 18.29
N GLU A 98 -12.50 2.03 17.92
CA GLU A 98 -13.62 1.85 16.98
C GLU A 98 -13.11 1.40 15.61
N VAL A 99 -11.99 1.95 15.15
CA VAL A 99 -11.42 1.62 13.84
C VAL A 99 -10.68 0.30 13.88
N ARG A 100 -9.88 0.04 14.93
CA ARG A 100 -9.12 -1.19 15.07
C ARG A 100 -9.98 -2.42 15.38
N GLY A 101 -11.16 -2.23 15.98
CA GLY A 101 -12.09 -3.31 16.29
C GLY A 101 -12.94 -3.81 15.12
N LYS A 102 -12.80 -3.23 13.92
CA LYS A 102 -13.57 -3.59 12.71
C LYS A 102 -12.96 -4.72 11.87
N VAL A 103 -11.80 -5.25 12.27
CA VAL A 103 -11.05 -6.30 11.55
C VAL A 103 -11.53 -7.68 11.93
#